data_AF-A0A969VYA5-F1
#
_entry.id   AF-A0A969VYA5-F1
#
_cell.length_a   1.000
_cell.length_b   1.000
_cell.length_c   1.000
_cell.angle_alpha   90.00
_cell.angle_beta   90.00
_cell.angle_gamma   90.00
#
_symmetry.space_group_name_H-M   'P 1'
#
loop_
_entity.id
_entity.type
_entity.pdbx_description
1 polymer ?
#
loop_
_entity_poly.entity_id
_entity_poly.type
_entity_poly.pdbx_seq_one_letter_code
_entity_poly.pdbx_strand_id
1 'polypeptide(L)'
;MRTIVAKFELPTLSVDLSLRAKIAKDDLGLLLYITSLTIMLTHFPTGDEKAIDEKAELEMQTVIELISKVRNIRAEMQIKPSDRIAIHVAGDENFRHIFSENEAQILKLARADKLNLSNSLDVPKSSAKAVITGGAEIAIPARRSD
;
A
#
# COMPACT_ATOMS: atom_id res chain seq x y z
N MET A 1 4.02 49.54 19.24
CA MET A 1 4.34 48.88 20.53
C MET A 1 4.65 47.41 20.22
N ARG A 2 5.89 47.02 20.54
CA ARG A 2 6.67 45.78 20.28
C ARG A 2 5.96 44.50 19.79
N THR A 3 6.37 44.05 18.60
CA THR A 3 6.26 42.66 18.10
C THR A 3 7.30 41.79 18.80
N ILE A 4 6.86 40.70 19.45
CA ILE A 4 7.73 39.70 20.06
C ILE A 4 8.05 38.66 18.99
N VAL A 5 9.20 38.78 18.34
CA VAL A 5 9.80 37.71 17.53
C VAL A 5 10.55 36.81 18.51
N ALA A 6 10.03 35.60 18.75
CA ALA A 6 10.74 34.58 19.53
C ALA A 6 12.00 34.17 18.76
N LYS A 7 13.14 34.61 19.26
CA LYS A 7 14.47 34.30 18.73
C LYS A 7 14.78 32.85 19.09
N PHE A 8 14.51 31.92 18.18
CA PHE A 8 14.90 30.52 18.32
C PHE A 8 16.38 30.41 17.89
N GLU A 9 17.28 30.82 18.78
CA GLU A 9 18.72 30.57 18.63
C GLU A 9 18.97 29.08 18.90
N LEU A 10 19.11 28.28 17.83
CA LEU A 10 19.67 26.94 17.94
C LEU A 10 21.07 27.07 18.57
N PRO A 11 21.37 26.39 19.68
CA PRO A 11 22.68 26.45 20.30
C PRO A 11 23.68 25.92 19.27
N THR A 12 24.62 26.79 18.90
CA THR A 12 25.73 26.45 18.01
C THR A 12 26.39 25.19 18.54
N LEU A 13 26.44 24.17 17.69
CA LEU A 13 26.99 22.86 17.93
C LEU A 13 28.51 22.93 18.14
N SER A 14 28.95 23.50 19.25
CA SER A 14 30.28 23.29 19.80
C SER A 14 30.16 22.18 20.84
N VAL A 15 29.88 20.96 20.37
CA VAL A 15 30.11 19.77 21.19
C VAL A 15 31.61 19.67 21.32
N ASP A 16 32.11 20.11 22.47
CA ASP A 16 33.51 20.10 22.83
C ASP A 16 34.14 18.73 22.47
N LEU A 17 35.25 18.76 21.74
CA LEU A 17 36.00 17.56 21.35
C LEU A 17 36.44 16.78 22.60
N SER A 18 36.54 17.47 23.75
CA SER A 18 36.80 16.87 25.07
C SER A 18 35.62 16.04 25.62
N LEU A 19 34.37 16.34 25.22
CA LEU A 19 33.18 15.56 25.61
C LEU A 19 33.10 14.24 24.84
N ARG A 20 33.62 14.20 23.61
CA ARG A 20 33.74 12.95 22.83
C ARG A 20 34.67 11.92 23.47
N ALA A 21 35.66 12.38 24.23
CA ALA A 21 36.61 11.50 24.91
C ALA A 21 36.11 10.96 26.27
N LYS A 22 34.97 11.47 26.78
CA LYS A 22 34.50 11.20 28.14
C LYS A 22 33.18 10.45 28.24
N ILE A 23 32.54 10.16 27.11
CA ILE A 23 31.39 9.24 27.08
C ILE A 23 31.96 7.84 27.15
N ALA A 24 32.11 7.37 28.38
CA ALA A 24 32.33 5.96 28.68
C ALA A 24 31.23 5.14 28.00
N LYS A 25 31.61 3.91 27.64
CA LYS A 25 30.89 2.91 26.83
C LYS A 25 29.49 2.50 27.35
N ASP A 26 28.98 3.14 28.40
CA ASP A 26 27.88 2.66 29.24
C ASP A 26 26.58 3.51 29.14
N ASP A 27 26.59 4.68 28.48
CA ASP A 27 25.38 5.50 28.27
C ASP A 27 24.70 5.21 26.92
N LEU A 28 24.33 3.95 26.69
CA LEU A 28 23.57 3.52 25.49
C LEU A 28 22.26 4.30 25.30
N GLY A 29 21.63 4.76 26.40
CA GLY A 29 20.35 5.49 26.36
C GLY A 29 20.46 6.90 25.76
N LEU A 30 21.56 7.60 26.00
CA LEU A 30 21.80 8.95 25.46
C LEU A 30 22.14 8.91 23.96
N LEU A 31 22.88 7.88 23.51
CA LEU A 31 23.16 7.65 22.10
C LEU A 31 21.89 7.31 21.30
N LEU A 32 20.99 6.49 21.87
CA LEU A 32 19.70 6.16 21.26
C LEU A 32 18.79 7.40 21.17
N TYR A 33 18.79 8.25 22.22
CA TYR A 33 18.04 9.50 22.23
C TYR A 33 18.55 10.48 21.16
N ILE A 34 19.85 10.72 21.06
CA ILE A 34 20.41 11.68 20.08
C ILE A 34 20.23 11.21 18.64
N THR A 35 20.38 9.91 18.36
CA THR A 35 20.08 9.37 17.03
C THR A 35 18.58 9.46 16.70
N SER A 36 17.69 9.36 17.70
CA SER A 36 16.25 9.58 17.51
C SER A 36 15.83 11.04 17.28
N LEU A 37 16.69 12.02 17.57
CA LEU A 37 16.38 13.45 17.41
C LEU A 37 16.46 13.93 15.95
N THR A 38 17.15 13.21 15.07
CA THR A 38 17.22 13.57 13.64
C THR A 38 17.56 12.36 12.77
N ILE A 39 16.79 12.20 11.70
CA ILE A 39 17.01 11.16 10.67
C ILE A 39 18.40 11.28 10.00
N MET A 40 19.05 12.44 10.09
CA MET A 40 20.39 12.66 9.53
C MET A 40 21.51 12.00 10.36
N LEU A 41 21.25 11.67 11.63
CA LEU A 41 22.21 11.02 12.53
C LEU A 41 21.87 9.54 12.76
N THR A 42 20.74 9.04 12.24
CA THR A 42 20.40 7.62 12.31
C THR A 42 21.23 6.79 11.32
N HIS A 43 21.51 5.55 11.69
CA HIS A 43 22.12 4.58 10.77
C HIS A 43 21.17 4.29 9.62
N PHE A 44 21.72 4.15 8.41
CA PHE A 44 20.93 3.66 7.29
C PHE A 44 20.43 2.24 7.60
N PRO A 45 19.15 1.91 7.33
CA PRO A 45 18.63 0.59 7.64
C PRO A 45 19.36 -0.48 6.83
N THR A 46 19.78 -1.54 7.50
CA THR A 46 20.28 -2.75 6.85
C THR A 46 19.12 -3.69 6.62
N GLY A 47 19.02 -4.27 5.42
CA GLY A 47 17.97 -5.23 5.08
C GLY A 47 18.01 -6.48 5.97
N ASP A 48 16.85 -6.95 6.39
CA ASP A 48 16.70 -8.24 7.08
C ASP A 48 16.17 -9.26 6.08
N GLU A 49 17.02 -10.21 5.68
CA GLU A 49 16.65 -11.29 4.75
C GLU A 49 15.50 -12.16 5.30
N LYS A 50 15.32 -12.23 6.63
CA LYS A 50 14.24 -12.99 7.25
C LYS A 50 12.87 -12.31 7.11
N ALA A 51 12.86 -11.02 6.79
CA ALA A 51 11.64 -10.27 6.54
C ALA A 51 11.16 -10.36 5.07
N ILE A 52 11.93 -11.03 4.19
CA ILE A 52 11.54 -11.26 2.80
C ILE A 52 10.58 -12.45 2.75
N ASP A 53 9.38 -12.22 2.23
CA ASP A 53 8.34 -13.24 2.05
C ASP A 53 7.88 -13.24 0.59
N GLU A 54 8.46 -14.15 -0.20
CA GLU A 54 8.15 -14.30 -1.62
C GLU A 54 6.68 -14.66 -1.86
N LYS A 55 6.06 -15.41 -0.94
CA LYS A 55 4.66 -15.78 -1.06
C LYS A 55 3.78 -14.54 -0.90
N ALA A 56 4.02 -13.74 0.14
CA ALA A 56 3.30 -12.49 0.36
C ALA A 56 3.49 -11.51 -0.83
N GLU A 57 4.69 -11.46 -1.42
CA GLU A 57 4.94 -10.66 -2.62
C GLU A 57 4.07 -11.12 -3.81
N LEU A 58 4.01 -12.43 -4.09
CA LEU A 58 3.21 -12.99 -5.18
C LEU A 58 1.70 -12.77 -4.96
N GLU A 59 1.21 -12.97 -3.73
CA GLU A 59 -0.18 -12.70 -3.38
C GLU A 59 -0.51 -11.21 -3.57
N MET A 60 0.37 -10.31 -3.13
CA MET A 60 0.18 -8.88 -3.31
C MET A 60 0.25 -8.46 -4.78
N GLN A 61 1.16 -9.03 -5.58
CA GLN A 61 1.21 -8.80 -7.02
C GLN A 61 -0.11 -9.19 -7.70
N THR A 62 -0.71 -10.30 -7.29
CA THR A 62 -2.01 -10.77 -7.79
C THR A 62 -3.13 -9.79 -7.46
N VAL A 63 -3.15 -9.24 -6.24
CA VAL A 63 -4.12 -8.20 -5.82
C VAL A 63 -3.91 -6.90 -6.61
N ILE A 64 -2.66 -6.48 -6.80
CA ILE A 64 -2.33 -5.28 -7.59
C ILE A 64 -2.76 -5.46 -9.04
N GLU A 65 -2.55 -6.64 -9.62
CA GLU A 65 -2.99 -6.96 -10.98
C GLU A 65 -4.51 -6.84 -11.09
N LEU A 66 -5.28 -7.48 -10.20
CA LEU A 66 -6.75 -7.37 -10.15
C LEU A 66 -7.20 -5.90 -10.16
N ILE A 67 -6.68 -5.08 -9.25
CA ILE A 67 -7.05 -3.67 -9.11
C ILE A 67 -6.71 -2.89 -10.39
N SER A 68 -5.55 -3.16 -10.98
CA SER A 68 -5.09 -2.50 -12.20
C SER A 68 -5.99 -2.84 -13.38
N LYS A 69 -6.33 -4.13 -13.57
CA LYS A 69 -7.27 -4.57 -14.61
C LYS A 69 -8.65 -3.93 -14.44
N VAL A 70 -9.15 -3.84 -13.21
CA VAL A 70 -10.43 -3.17 -12.92
C VAL A 70 -10.38 -1.69 -13.30
N ARG A 71 -9.31 -0.96 -12.94
CA ARG A 71 -9.16 0.45 -13.32
C ARG A 71 -9.04 0.64 -14.83
N ASN A 72 -8.37 -0.27 -15.53
CA ASN A 72 -8.27 -0.25 -16.99
C ASN A 72 -9.64 -0.43 -17.64
N ILE A 73 -10.40 -1.45 -17.21
CA ILE A 73 -11.77 -1.67 -17.71
C ILE A 73 -12.64 -0.43 -17.49
N ARG A 74 -12.52 0.23 -16.33
CA ARG A 74 -13.26 1.48 -16.07
C ARG A 74 -12.92 2.57 -17.08
N ALA A 75 -11.64 2.74 -17.41
CA ALA A 75 -11.20 3.71 -18.41
C ALA A 75 -11.74 3.36 -19.81
N GLU A 76 -11.66 2.09 -20.20
CA GLU A 76 -12.17 1.57 -21.49
C GLU A 76 -13.69 1.77 -21.63
N MET A 77 -14.44 1.50 -20.55
CA MET A 77 -15.89 1.64 -20.49
C MET A 77 -16.37 3.06 -20.16
N GLN A 78 -15.45 4.04 -20.06
CA GLN A 78 -15.73 5.43 -19.71
C GLN A 78 -16.54 5.61 -18.41
N ILE A 79 -16.34 4.71 -17.45
CA ILE A 79 -16.98 4.77 -16.12
C ILE A 79 -16.32 5.88 -15.31
N LYS A 80 -17.12 6.84 -14.82
CA LYS A 80 -16.60 7.98 -14.05
C LYS A 80 -15.83 7.50 -12.82
N PRO A 81 -14.70 8.11 -12.43
CA PRO A 81 -13.92 7.67 -11.26
C PRO A 81 -14.68 7.67 -9.92
N SER A 82 -15.74 8.48 -9.81
CA SER A 82 -16.63 8.55 -8.65
C SER A 82 -17.60 7.39 -8.53
N ASP A 83 -17.93 6.74 -9.65
CA ASP A 83 -19.00 5.76 -9.68
C ASP A 83 -18.51 4.45 -9.06
N ARG A 84 -19.40 3.80 -8.32
CA ARG A 84 -19.11 2.51 -7.74
C ARG A 84 -19.56 1.38 -8.65
N ILE A 85 -18.81 0.28 -8.65
CA ILE A 85 -19.05 -0.88 -9.50
C ILE A 85 -19.05 -2.18 -8.70
N ALA A 86 -19.71 -3.21 -9.21
CA ALA A 86 -19.55 -4.58 -8.72
C ALA A 86 -18.45 -5.28 -9.52
N ILE A 87 -17.53 -5.94 -8.83
CA ILE A 87 -16.46 -6.75 -9.44
C ILE A 87 -16.87 -8.21 -9.28
N HIS A 88 -16.84 -8.96 -10.38
CA HIS A 88 -17.01 -10.41 -10.37
C HIS A 88 -15.68 -11.06 -10.75
N VAL A 89 -15.23 -12.03 -9.97
CA VAL A 89 -13.99 -12.77 -10.24
C VAL A 89 -14.27 -14.26 -10.18
N ALA A 90 -13.93 -14.98 -11.24
CA ALA A 90 -13.95 -16.42 -11.29
C ALA A 90 -12.51 -16.94 -11.25
N GLY A 91 -12.22 -17.85 -10.32
CA GLY A 91 -10.89 -18.42 -10.18
C GLY A 91 -10.90 -19.65 -9.29
N ASP A 92 -9.75 -20.30 -9.19
CA ASP A 92 -9.54 -21.42 -8.27
C ASP A 92 -9.60 -20.99 -6.78
N GLU A 93 -9.46 -21.95 -5.88
CA GLU A 93 -9.55 -21.70 -4.44
C GLU A 93 -8.46 -20.76 -3.92
N ASN A 94 -7.27 -20.84 -4.50
CA ASN A 94 -6.15 -19.99 -4.12
C ASN A 94 -6.43 -18.52 -4.44
N PHE A 95 -6.92 -18.23 -5.65
CA PHE A 95 -7.35 -16.88 -6.00
C PHE A 95 -8.45 -16.35 -5.09
N ARG A 96 -9.47 -17.19 -4.80
CA ARG A 96 -10.56 -16.78 -3.91
C ARG A 96 -10.06 -16.48 -2.50
N HIS A 97 -9.13 -17.26 -1.98
CA HIS A 97 -8.50 -17.00 -0.68
C HIS A 97 -7.75 -15.67 -0.68
N ILE A 98 -6.85 -15.45 -1.64
CA ILE A 98 -6.05 -14.21 -1.76
C ILE A 98 -6.96 -12.97 -1.84
N PHE A 99 -8.01 -13.02 -2.67
CA PHE A 99 -8.91 -11.89 -2.85
C PHE A 99 -9.85 -11.67 -1.66
N SER A 100 -10.25 -12.73 -0.96
CA SER A 100 -11.05 -12.63 0.27
C SER A 100 -10.26 -11.96 1.39
N GLU A 101 -9.00 -12.36 1.61
CA GLU A 101 -8.12 -11.77 2.63
C GLU A 101 -7.83 -10.28 2.37
N ASN A 102 -7.92 -9.84 1.11
CA ASN A 102 -7.62 -8.47 0.68
C ASN A 102 -8.86 -7.68 0.21
N GLU A 103 -10.06 -8.15 0.53
CA GLU A 103 -11.31 -7.59 -0.01
C GLU A 103 -11.44 -6.09 0.30
N ALA A 104 -11.14 -5.68 1.53
CA ALA A 104 -11.27 -4.28 1.95
C ALA A 104 -10.36 -3.35 1.13
N GLN A 105 -9.13 -3.77 0.84
CA GLN A 105 -8.16 -3.05 0.04
C GLN A 105 -8.62 -2.98 -1.42
N ILE A 106 -9.10 -4.10 -1.97
CA ILE A 106 -9.61 -4.19 -3.34
C ILE A 106 -10.79 -3.22 -3.52
N LEU A 107 -11.81 -3.30 -2.67
CA LEU A 107 -13.01 -2.46 -2.75
C LEU A 107 -12.65 -0.96 -2.65
N LYS A 108 -11.74 -0.62 -1.75
CA LYS A 108 -11.29 0.76 -1.55
C LYS A 108 -10.51 1.30 -2.75
N LEU A 109 -9.50 0.56 -3.21
CA LEU A 109 -8.57 1.01 -4.25
C LEU A 109 -9.16 0.92 -5.67
N ALA A 110 -10.10 0.00 -5.90
CA ALA A 110 -10.81 -0.13 -7.17
C ALA A 110 -12.10 0.72 -7.24
N ARG A 111 -12.48 1.40 -6.14
CA ARG A 111 -13.76 2.13 -6.01
C ARG A 111 -14.96 1.23 -6.36
N ALA A 112 -14.99 0.04 -5.78
CA ALA A 112 -16.08 -0.92 -5.95
C ALA A 112 -17.01 -0.91 -4.71
N ASP A 113 -18.22 -1.43 -4.90
CA ASP A 113 -19.19 -1.68 -3.82
C ASP A 113 -19.15 -3.12 -3.33
N LYS A 114 -18.88 -4.06 -4.24
CA LYS A 114 -18.90 -5.51 -3.95
C LYS A 114 -17.84 -6.25 -4.76
N LEU A 115 -17.31 -7.30 -4.16
CA LEU A 115 -16.43 -8.28 -4.77
C LEU A 115 -17.11 -9.65 -4.70
N ASN A 116 -17.55 -10.16 -5.84
CA ASN A 116 -18.21 -11.45 -5.95
C ASN A 116 -17.18 -12.47 -6.44
N LEU A 117 -16.82 -13.43 -5.58
CA LEU A 117 -15.88 -14.50 -5.88
C LEU A 117 -16.63 -15.80 -6.17
N SER A 118 -16.34 -16.43 -7.30
CA SER A 118 -17.00 -17.67 -7.72
C SER A 118 -16.03 -18.64 -8.42
N ASN A 119 -16.46 -19.87 -8.64
CA ASN A 119 -15.70 -20.86 -9.43
C ASN A 119 -15.84 -20.61 -10.94
N SER A 120 -16.96 -20.02 -11.35
CA SER A 120 -17.27 -19.74 -12.75
C SER A 120 -17.92 -18.36 -12.88
N LEU A 121 -17.69 -17.72 -14.02
CA LEU A 121 -18.12 -16.35 -14.28
C LEU A 121 -19.57 -16.35 -14.81
N ASP A 122 -20.55 -16.15 -13.92
CA ASP A 122 -21.96 -15.99 -14.31
C ASP A 122 -22.33 -14.50 -14.31
N VAL A 123 -22.14 -13.86 -15.48
CA VAL A 123 -22.37 -12.43 -15.69
C VAL A 123 -23.02 -12.18 -17.05
N PRO A 124 -23.75 -11.06 -17.23
CA PRO A 124 -24.32 -10.70 -18.52
C PRO A 124 -23.27 -10.65 -19.64
N LYS A 125 -23.65 -11.02 -20.87
CA LYS A 125 -22.77 -10.98 -22.04
C LYS A 125 -22.22 -9.57 -22.36
N SER A 126 -22.91 -8.53 -21.92
CA SER A 126 -22.49 -7.13 -22.06
C SER A 126 -21.45 -6.66 -21.02
N SER A 127 -20.87 -7.58 -20.24
CA SER A 127 -19.86 -7.26 -19.25
C SER A 127 -18.48 -7.13 -19.89
N ALA A 128 -17.70 -6.15 -19.46
CA ALA A 128 -16.28 -6.07 -19.82
C ALA A 128 -15.50 -7.13 -19.03
N LYS A 129 -14.57 -7.80 -19.70
CA LYS A 129 -13.83 -8.94 -19.14
C LYS A 129 -12.33 -8.73 -19.21
N ALA A 130 -11.60 -9.27 -18.25
CA ALA A 130 -10.15 -9.37 -18.26
C ALA A 130 -9.71 -10.68 -17.63
N VAL A 131 -8.46 -11.07 -17.84
CA VAL A 131 -7.85 -12.25 -17.24
C VAL A 131 -6.59 -11.82 -16.47
N ILE A 132 -6.43 -12.39 -15.28
CA ILE A 132 -5.27 -12.24 -14.40
C ILE A 132 -4.26 -13.33 -14.76
N THR A 133 -2.98 -13.04 -14.60
CA THR A 133 -1.91 -14.04 -14.71
C THR A 133 -2.22 -15.25 -13.83
N GLY A 134 -2.19 -16.46 -14.41
CA GLY A 134 -2.54 -17.70 -13.72
C GLY A 134 -4.00 -18.15 -13.87
N GLY A 135 -4.86 -17.37 -14.54
CA GLY A 135 -6.13 -17.86 -15.11
C GLY A 135 -7.41 -17.43 -14.41
N ALA A 136 -7.36 -16.54 -13.41
CA ALA A 136 -8.58 -15.94 -12.87
C ALA A 136 -9.19 -14.95 -13.86
N GLU A 137 -10.50 -15.03 -14.08
CA GLU A 137 -11.27 -14.16 -14.96
C GLU A 137 -11.99 -13.07 -14.14
N ILE A 138 -11.94 -11.83 -14.64
CA ILE A 138 -12.63 -10.68 -14.06
C ILE A 138 -13.76 -10.30 -15.00
N ALA A 139 -14.93 -9.94 -14.44
CA ALA A 139 -15.98 -9.26 -15.16
C ALA A 139 -16.52 -8.05 -14.37
N ILE A 140 -16.81 -6.99 -15.13
CA ILE A 140 -17.50 -5.81 -14.65
C ILE A 140 -18.76 -5.63 -15.51
N PRO A 141 -19.96 -5.83 -14.93
CA PRO A 141 -21.21 -5.60 -15.63
C PRO A 141 -21.36 -4.12 -16.01
N ALA A 142 -21.74 -3.85 -17.27
CA ALA A 142 -22.10 -2.51 -17.69
C ALA A 142 -23.36 -2.06 -16.91
N ARG A 143 -23.32 -0.87 -16.31
CA ARG A 143 -24.49 -0.29 -15.66
C ARG A 143 -25.49 0.06 -16.75
N ARG A 144 -26.64 -0.62 -16.78
CA ARG A 144 -27.78 -0.16 -17.58
C ARG A 144 -28.23 1.16 -16.96
N SER A 145 -27.95 2.27 -17.63
CA SER A 145 -28.59 3.54 -17.33
C SER A 145 -30.03 3.44 -17.83
N ASP A 146 -30.96 3.19 -16.92
CA ASP A 146 -32.36 3.55 -17.13
C ASP A 146 -32.52 5.08 -16.99
#